data_AF-A0A1V2Z9I0-F1
#
_entry.id   AF-A0A1V2Z9I0-F1
#
_cell.length_a   1.000
_cell.length_b   1.000
_cell.length_c   1.000
_cell.angle_alpha   90.00
_cell.angle_beta   90.00
_cell.angle_gamma   90.00
#
_symmetry.space_group_name_H-M   'P 1'
#
loop_
_entity.id
_entity.type
_entity.pdbx_description
1 polymer ?
#
loop_
_entity_poly.entity_id
_entity_poly.type
_entity_poly.pdbx_seq_one_letter_code
_entity_poly.pdbx_strand_id
1 'polypeptide(L)'
;MPPQEAGGVAAAAVAAGLDVVGVFTFPGHSYALEARAAAARDEAEALAAAAASLASVGVEARVVSGGSTPSADFADAGVLTELRPGVSALGDAQQWEMGTIGPESIAVTVLATIVSRRADRLIADAGSKVLSSDRGAVSSGFGRLPEHPEARIAVLSEHHATITGLDLPVGSRVRIAPNHVCVAVNLADEYRVLTSDGGSVSWPVDARGRNS
;
A
#
# COMPACT_ATOMS: atom_id res chain seq x y z
N MET A 1 2.30 17.36 15.84
CA MET A 1 1.78 17.93 17.10
C MET A 1 1.63 16.77 18.08
N PRO A 2 2.15 16.87 19.31
CA PRO A 2 1.97 15.84 20.32
C PRO A 2 0.47 15.61 20.61
N PRO A 3 -0.01 14.38 20.79
CA PRO A 3 -1.44 14.11 20.95
C PRO A 3 -2.07 14.85 22.14
N GLN A 4 -1.28 15.15 23.17
CA GLN A 4 -1.73 15.90 24.35
C GLN A 4 -2.13 17.35 24.04
N GLU A 5 -1.68 17.91 22.91
CA GLU A 5 -2.00 19.28 22.50
C GLU A 5 -3.23 19.35 21.57
N ALA A 6 -3.85 18.21 21.22
CA ALA A 6 -4.95 18.15 20.25
C ALA A 6 -6.19 18.95 20.68
N GLY A 7 -6.48 19.01 21.98
CA GLY A 7 -7.58 19.79 22.54
C GLY A 7 -7.46 21.29 22.25
N GLY A 8 -6.24 21.84 22.26
CA GLY A 8 -6.02 23.25 21.91
C GLY A 8 -6.42 23.56 20.46
N VAL A 9 -6.09 22.66 19.54
CA VAL A 9 -6.48 22.77 18.13
C VAL A 9 -7.99 22.60 17.95
N ALA A 10 -8.59 21.63 18.66
CA ALA A 10 -10.03 21.41 18.62
C ALA A 10 -10.82 22.63 19.13
N ALA A 11 -10.41 23.21 20.26
CA ALA A 11 -11.04 24.40 20.82
C ALA A 11 -10.96 25.59 19.86
N ALA A 12 -9.80 25.80 19.21
CA ALA A 12 -9.63 26.85 18.22
C ALA A 12 -10.53 26.64 16.99
N ALA A 13 -10.66 25.40 16.51
CA ALA A 13 -11.55 25.07 15.40
C ALA A 13 -13.03 25.30 15.75
N VAL A 14 -13.47 24.89 16.94
CA VAL A 14 -14.85 25.14 17.42
C VAL A 14 -15.12 26.64 17.57
N ALA A 15 -14.17 27.42 18.10
CA ALA A 15 -14.30 28.87 18.20
C ALA A 15 -14.40 29.55 16.82
N ALA A 16 -13.83 28.94 15.77
CA ALA A 16 -13.96 29.35 14.39
C ALA A 16 -15.26 28.86 13.71
N GLY A 17 -16.14 28.16 14.43
CA GLY A 17 -17.42 27.64 13.92
C GLY A 17 -17.30 26.34 13.14
N LEU A 18 -16.19 25.60 13.27
CA LEU A 18 -15.99 24.30 12.63
C LEU A 18 -16.53 23.17 13.51
N ASP A 19 -17.10 22.14 12.86
CA ASP A 19 -17.47 20.89 13.54
C ASP A 19 -16.25 19.97 13.66
N VAL A 20 -15.75 19.80 14.89
CA VAL A 20 -14.65 18.88 15.17
C VAL A 20 -15.24 17.50 15.44
N VAL A 21 -15.05 16.59 14.48
CA VAL A 21 -15.60 15.23 14.54
C VAL A 21 -14.73 14.25 15.35
N GLY A 22 -13.44 14.53 15.50
CA GLY A 22 -12.54 13.73 16.32
C GLY A 22 -11.08 13.78 15.86
N VAL A 23 -10.36 12.66 15.95
CA VAL A 23 -8.90 12.57 15.79
C VAL A 23 -8.48 11.50 14.78
N PHE A 24 -7.36 11.75 14.13
CA PHE A 24 -6.78 10.89 13.12
C PHE A 24 -5.26 10.79 13.27
N THR A 25 -4.72 9.58 13.11
CA THR A 25 -3.31 9.35 12.80
C THR A 25 -3.13 8.20 11.80
N PHE A 26 -1.92 8.07 11.24
CA PHE A 26 -1.54 6.97 10.36
C PHE A 26 -0.25 6.31 10.87
N PRO A 27 -0.24 4.99 11.14
CA PRO A 27 0.90 4.29 11.70
C PRO A 27 1.89 3.89 10.61
N GLY A 28 2.45 4.87 9.88
CA GLY A 28 3.29 4.60 8.71
C GLY A 28 4.56 3.80 8.98
N HIS A 29 5.04 3.79 10.22
CA HIS A 29 6.19 2.97 10.62
C HIS A 29 5.86 1.46 10.73
N SER A 30 4.59 1.07 10.61
CA SER A 30 4.16 -0.33 10.46
C SER A 30 4.70 -1.04 9.20
N TYR A 31 5.21 -0.28 8.23
CA TYR A 31 5.85 -0.78 7.01
C TYR A 31 7.30 -1.25 7.22
N ALA A 32 7.87 -1.06 8.42
CA ALA A 32 9.15 -1.65 8.78
C ALA A 32 9.00 -3.13 9.18
N LEU A 33 10.06 -3.93 8.99
CA LEU A 33 10.10 -5.32 9.44
C LEU A 33 9.83 -5.40 10.95
N GLU A 34 8.99 -6.36 11.34
CA GLU A 34 8.67 -6.66 12.75
C GLU A 34 8.02 -5.49 13.54
N ALA A 35 7.62 -4.40 12.88
CA ALA A 35 7.07 -3.21 13.52
C ALA A 35 5.53 -3.19 13.63
N ARG A 36 4.82 -4.08 12.91
CA ARG A 36 3.35 -4.04 12.73
C ARG A 36 2.57 -3.90 14.05
N ALA A 37 2.84 -4.79 15.00
CA ALA A 37 2.15 -4.82 16.29
C ALA A 37 2.56 -3.65 17.20
N ALA A 38 3.83 -3.23 17.16
CA ALA A 38 4.29 -2.06 17.90
C ALA A 38 3.62 -0.79 17.37
N ALA A 39 3.54 -0.65 16.05
CA ALA A 39 2.93 0.50 15.41
C ALA A 39 1.44 0.66 15.70
N ALA A 40 0.70 -0.45 15.80
CA ALA A 40 -0.69 -0.43 16.22
C ALA A 40 -0.86 0.01 17.68
N ARG A 41 0.05 -0.39 18.57
CA ARG A 41 0.03 0.06 19.98
C ARG A 41 0.37 1.55 20.10
N ASP A 42 1.44 1.99 19.44
CA ASP A 42 1.84 3.40 19.42
C ASP A 42 0.72 4.29 18.86
N GLU A 43 0.01 3.82 17.83
CA GLU A 43 -1.19 4.45 17.29
C GLU A 43 -2.32 4.53 18.32
N ALA A 44 -2.68 3.42 18.96
CA ALA A 44 -3.76 3.38 19.93
C ALA A 44 -3.47 4.31 21.13
N GLU A 45 -2.23 4.30 21.64
CA GLU A 45 -1.79 5.20 22.72
C GLU A 45 -1.90 6.67 22.32
N ALA A 46 -1.42 7.02 21.12
CA ALA A 46 -1.48 8.39 20.62
C ALA A 46 -2.92 8.85 20.40
N LEU A 47 -3.77 8.02 19.81
CA LEU A 47 -5.18 8.34 19.54
C LEU A 47 -5.98 8.47 20.85
N ALA A 48 -5.76 7.58 21.83
CA ALA A 48 -6.39 7.67 23.13
C ALA A 48 -5.98 8.95 23.87
N ALA A 49 -4.69 9.31 23.84
CA ALA A 49 -4.21 10.56 24.41
C ALA A 49 -4.81 11.80 23.72
N ALA A 50 -4.95 11.76 22.39
CA ALA A 50 -5.56 12.85 21.63
C ALA A 50 -7.06 12.99 21.92
N ALA A 51 -7.80 11.87 21.98
CA ALA A 51 -9.22 11.87 22.33
C ALA A 51 -9.45 12.41 23.75
N ALA A 52 -8.59 12.02 24.72
CA ALA A 52 -8.63 12.58 26.07
C ALA A 52 -8.33 14.08 26.09
N SER A 53 -7.39 14.55 25.27
CA SER A 53 -7.08 15.98 25.12
C SER A 53 -8.28 16.77 24.57
N LEU A 54 -9.00 16.25 23.57
CA LEU A 54 -10.25 16.82 23.08
C LEU A 54 -11.31 16.90 24.18
N ALA A 55 -11.52 15.81 24.92
CA ALA A 55 -12.51 15.76 26.00
C ALA A 55 -12.23 16.79 27.10
N SER A 56 -10.94 17.07 27.39
CA SER A 56 -10.54 18.05 28.41
C SER A 56 -10.98 19.49 28.11
N VAL A 57 -11.26 19.81 26.84
CA VAL A 57 -11.77 21.11 26.38
C VAL A 57 -13.26 21.06 26.03
N GLY A 58 -13.97 20.00 26.40
CA GLY A 58 -15.41 19.84 26.15
C GLY A 58 -15.76 19.43 24.71
N VAL A 59 -14.81 18.92 23.94
CA VAL A 59 -15.05 18.39 22.58
C VAL A 59 -15.03 16.87 22.62
N GLU A 60 -16.11 16.22 22.19
CA GLU A 60 -16.17 14.77 22.09
C GLU A 60 -15.50 14.29 20.79
N ALA A 61 -14.56 13.35 20.90
CA ALA A 61 -13.98 12.66 19.75
C ALA A 61 -14.94 11.56 19.25
N ARG A 62 -15.96 11.96 18.48
CA ARG A 62 -16.97 11.03 17.90
C ARG A 62 -16.34 10.03 16.93
N VAL A 63 -15.24 10.41 16.29
CA VAL A 63 -14.47 9.57 15.37
C VAL A 63 -13.02 9.52 15.83
N VAL A 64 -12.56 8.34 16.20
CA VAL A 64 -11.16 8.03 16.45
C VAL A 64 -10.71 7.10 15.33
N SER A 65 -9.90 7.61 14.41
CA SER A 65 -9.68 6.95 13.14
C SER A 65 -8.21 6.71 12.86
N GLY A 66 -7.86 5.49 12.50
CA GLY A 66 -6.47 5.06 12.34
C GLY A 66 -6.29 3.97 11.28
N GLY A 67 -5.24 3.18 11.47
CA GLY A 67 -4.95 1.97 10.72
C GLY A 67 -4.11 2.21 9.46
N SER A 68 -3.29 1.21 9.16
CA SER A 68 -2.64 0.99 7.87
C SER A 68 -2.90 -0.46 7.44
N THR A 69 -2.60 -0.79 6.18
CA THR A 69 -2.71 -2.18 5.73
C THR A 69 -1.84 -3.14 6.57
N PRO A 70 -0.56 -2.84 6.87
CA PRO A 70 0.22 -3.72 7.75
C PRO A 70 -0.24 -3.79 9.21
N SER A 71 -0.80 -2.70 9.77
CA SER A 71 -1.20 -2.67 11.19
C SER A 71 -2.64 -3.16 11.44
N ALA A 72 -3.46 -3.31 10.41
CA ALA A 72 -4.89 -3.59 10.53
C ALA A 72 -5.21 -4.80 11.43
N ASP A 73 -4.45 -5.90 11.33
CA ASP A 73 -4.64 -7.11 12.15
C ASP A 73 -4.39 -6.89 13.65
N PHE A 74 -3.71 -5.80 14.01
CA PHE A 74 -3.33 -5.46 15.38
C PHE A 74 -4.09 -4.24 15.92
N ALA A 75 -5.07 -3.73 15.18
CA ALA A 75 -5.81 -2.55 15.58
C ALA A 75 -6.58 -2.75 16.90
N ASP A 76 -6.55 -1.74 17.76
CA ASP A 76 -7.29 -1.74 19.01
C ASP A 76 -8.73 -1.23 18.81
N ALA A 77 -9.68 -2.16 18.72
CA ALA A 77 -11.11 -1.85 18.59
C ALA A 77 -11.72 -1.18 19.84
N GLY A 78 -11.01 -1.16 20.96
CA GLY A 78 -11.40 -0.37 22.15
C GLY A 78 -11.06 1.12 22.03
N VAL A 79 -10.15 1.48 21.12
CA VAL A 79 -9.74 2.86 20.88
C VAL A 79 -10.26 3.39 19.55
N LEU A 80 -10.13 2.62 18.46
CA LEU A 80 -10.49 3.05 17.12
C LEU A 80 -11.97 2.80 16.84
N THR A 81 -12.64 3.82 16.28
CA THR A 81 -14.00 3.72 15.73
C THR A 81 -14.01 3.44 14.22
N GLU A 82 -12.88 3.69 13.55
CA GLU A 82 -12.72 3.53 12.10
C GLU A 82 -11.29 3.07 11.75
N LEU A 83 -11.17 2.20 10.75
CA LEU A 83 -9.92 1.76 10.15
C LEU A 83 -9.82 2.20 8.69
N ARG A 84 -8.64 2.64 8.26
CA ARG A 84 -8.38 3.10 6.89
C ARG A 84 -7.23 2.37 6.17
N PRO A 85 -7.22 1.02 6.12
CA PRO A 85 -6.30 0.30 5.26
C PRO A 85 -6.69 0.49 3.79
N GLY A 86 -5.71 0.72 2.92
CA GLY A 86 -5.93 0.95 1.48
C GLY A 86 -5.41 -0.18 0.61
N VAL A 87 -4.12 -0.51 0.76
CA VAL A 87 -3.43 -1.53 -0.05
C VAL A 87 -4.07 -2.92 0.09
N SER A 88 -4.72 -3.22 1.22
CA SER A 88 -5.39 -4.50 1.49
C SER A 88 -6.43 -4.90 0.44
N ALA A 89 -7.03 -3.94 -0.27
CA ALA A 89 -8.01 -4.23 -1.31
C ALA A 89 -7.37 -4.85 -2.57
N LEU A 90 -6.09 -4.57 -2.83
CA LEU A 90 -5.39 -4.96 -4.06
C LEU A 90 -4.20 -5.89 -3.82
N GLY A 91 -3.53 -5.76 -2.68
CA GLY A 91 -2.26 -6.40 -2.39
C GLY A 91 -1.11 -5.89 -3.27
N ASP A 92 0.12 -6.13 -2.83
CA ASP A 92 1.33 -5.86 -3.62
C ASP A 92 2.52 -6.71 -3.13
N ALA A 93 3.65 -6.60 -3.83
CA ALA A 93 4.84 -7.36 -3.47
C ALA A 93 5.46 -6.93 -2.13
N GLN A 94 5.28 -5.69 -1.70
CA GLN A 94 5.75 -5.24 -0.38
C GLN A 94 4.95 -5.94 0.74
N GLN A 95 3.62 -5.94 0.65
CA GLN A 95 2.76 -6.64 1.59
C GLN A 95 3.05 -8.14 1.64
N TRP A 96 3.35 -8.75 0.49
CA TRP A 96 3.78 -10.15 0.42
C TRP A 96 5.13 -10.37 1.12
N GLU A 97 6.16 -9.57 0.80
CA GLU A 97 7.48 -9.74 1.43
C GLU A 97 7.49 -9.43 2.93
N MET A 98 6.57 -8.58 3.41
CA MET A 98 6.32 -8.37 4.84
C MET A 98 5.61 -9.54 5.53
N GLY A 99 5.12 -10.53 4.79
CA GLY A 99 4.32 -11.63 5.32
C GLY A 99 2.93 -11.22 5.81
N THR A 100 2.40 -10.09 5.31
CA THR A 100 1.02 -9.68 5.63
C THR A 100 -0.01 -10.41 4.79
N ILE A 101 0.38 -10.81 3.57
CA ILE A 101 -0.43 -11.57 2.62
C ILE A 101 0.46 -12.60 1.90
N GLY A 102 -0.14 -13.62 1.29
CA GLY A 102 0.54 -14.49 0.34
C GLY A 102 0.44 -13.98 -1.12
N PRO A 103 1.20 -14.56 -2.05
CA PRO A 103 1.18 -14.16 -3.47
C PRO A 103 -0.20 -14.34 -4.12
N GLU A 104 -0.99 -15.30 -3.67
CA GLU A 104 -2.35 -15.57 -4.14
C GLU A 104 -3.35 -14.46 -3.80
N SER A 105 -3.01 -13.60 -2.84
CA SER A 105 -3.84 -12.47 -2.40
C SER A 105 -3.52 -11.17 -3.14
N ILE A 106 -2.62 -11.21 -4.14
CA ILE A 106 -2.29 -10.05 -4.99
C ILE A 106 -3.27 -10.01 -6.17
N ALA A 107 -4.16 -9.03 -6.15
CA ALA A 107 -5.18 -8.83 -7.17
C ALA A 107 -4.68 -7.99 -8.36
N VAL A 108 -3.70 -7.09 -8.15
CA VAL A 108 -3.17 -6.22 -9.21
C VAL A 108 -1.75 -6.63 -9.59
N THR A 109 -1.58 -6.91 -10.89
CA THR A 109 -0.28 -7.21 -11.49
C THR A 109 -0.13 -6.49 -12.83
N VAL A 110 1.11 -6.27 -13.23
CA VAL A 110 1.48 -5.81 -14.57
C VAL A 110 1.77 -7.02 -15.45
N LEU A 111 1.05 -7.12 -16.55
CA LEU A 111 1.26 -8.17 -17.55
C LEU A 111 2.36 -7.73 -18.52
N ALA A 112 3.46 -8.46 -18.55
CA ALA A 112 4.65 -8.14 -19.34
C ALA A 112 5.06 -9.31 -20.23
N THR A 113 5.79 -9.03 -21.31
CA THR A 113 6.37 -10.01 -22.23
C THR A 113 7.88 -10.09 -22.03
N ILE A 114 8.43 -11.30 -21.99
CA ILE A 114 9.88 -11.50 -22.02
C ILE A 114 10.38 -11.16 -23.42
N VAL A 115 11.16 -10.07 -23.54
CA VAL A 115 11.66 -9.55 -24.82
C VAL A 115 13.11 -9.90 -25.10
N SER A 116 13.87 -10.31 -24.08
CA SER A 116 15.27 -10.71 -24.25
C SER A 116 15.72 -11.66 -23.14
N ARG A 117 16.72 -12.50 -23.45
CA ARG A 117 17.40 -13.40 -22.51
C ARG A 117 18.90 -13.11 -22.52
N ARG A 118 19.50 -13.02 -21.33
CA ARG A 118 20.94 -12.80 -21.12
C ARG A 118 21.42 -13.73 -20.02
N ALA A 119 22.06 -14.84 -20.39
CA ALA A 119 22.52 -15.86 -19.44
C ALA A 119 21.40 -16.32 -18.48
N ASP A 120 21.54 -15.99 -17.19
CA ASP A 120 20.64 -16.31 -16.08
C ASP A 120 19.55 -15.25 -15.82
N ARG A 121 19.43 -14.27 -16.73
CA ARG A 121 18.49 -13.14 -16.61
C ARG A 121 17.54 -13.06 -17.79
N LEU A 122 16.30 -12.71 -17.49
CA LEU A 122 15.28 -12.36 -18.47
C LEU A 122 15.00 -10.87 -18.44
N ILE A 123 14.67 -10.30 -19.58
CA ILE A 123 14.28 -8.90 -19.71
C ILE A 123 12.81 -8.86 -20.12
N ALA A 124 11.98 -8.20 -19.32
CA ALA A 124 10.57 -7.97 -19.59
C ALA A 124 10.33 -6.52 -20.06
N ASP A 125 9.31 -6.30 -20.87
CA ASP A 125 8.88 -4.98 -21.39
C ASP A 125 8.06 -4.12 -20.40
N ALA A 126 8.28 -4.31 -19.10
CA ALA A 126 7.69 -3.50 -18.04
C ALA A 126 8.79 -2.83 -17.22
N GLY A 127 8.90 -1.51 -17.32
CA GLY A 127 9.86 -0.70 -16.56
C GLY A 127 9.21 0.19 -15.50
N SER A 128 9.97 1.16 -14.99
CA SER A 128 9.49 2.10 -13.96
C SER A 128 8.30 2.97 -14.39
N LYS A 129 8.07 3.15 -15.70
CA LYS A 129 6.88 3.83 -16.23
C LYS A 129 5.56 3.08 -16.03
N VAL A 130 5.62 1.82 -15.62
CA VAL A 130 4.43 0.99 -15.33
C VAL A 130 4.49 0.47 -13.89
N LEU A 131 5.69 0.10 -13.41
CA LEU A 131 5.87 -0.53 -12.11
C LEU A 131 6.18 0.46 -10.97
N SER A 132 6.51 1.72 -11.28
CA SER A 132 7.20 2.67 -10.39
C SER A 132 8.62 2.23 -10.02
N SER A 133 9.49 3.19 -9.69
CA SER A 133 10.81 2.93 -9.10
C SER A 133 10.78 2.88 -7.57
N ASP A 134 9.60 3.06 -6.96
CA ASP A 134 9.44 2.94 -5.51
C ASP A 134 9.71 1.50 -5.08
N ARG A 135 10.87 1.31 -4.45
CA ARG A 135 11.28 0.00 -3.99
C ARG A 135 10.62 -0.37 -2.67
N GLY A 136 10.32 0.58 -1.79
CA GLY A 136 9.99 0.26 -0.40
C GLY A 136 11.18 -0.22 0.44
N ALA A 137 11.01 -0.22 1.76
CA ALA A 137 12.07 -0.50 2.73
C ALA A 137 12.46 -1.98 2.83
N VAL A 138 11.50 -2.87 2.59
CA VAL A 138 11.60 -4.31 2.89
C VAL A 138 11.63 -5.19 1.64
N SER A 139 11.56 -4.59 0.45
CA SER A 139 11.49 -5.34 -0.80
C SER A 139 12.87 -5.77 -1.30
N SER A 140 12.96 -7.03 -1.69
CA SER A 140 14.18 -7.71 -2.16
C SER A 140 14.58 -7.36 -3.61
N GLY A 141 13.74 -6.60 -4.31
CA GLY A 141 13.91 -6.19 -5.70
C GLY A 141 12.91 -5.08 -6.04
N PHE A 142 12.60 -4.88 -7.32
CA PHE A 142 11.63 -3.88 -7.82
C PHE A 142 10.26 -4.48 -8.18
N GLY A 143 9.98 -5.70 -7.74
CA GLY A 143 8.74 -6.42 -8.01
C GLY A 143 8.94 -7.91 -7.89
N ARG A 144 7.83 -8.64 -7.70
CA ARG A 144 7.81 -10.10 -7.58
C ARG A 144 6.86 -10.71 -8.61
N LEU A 145 7.03 -12.00 -8.88
CA LEU A 145 6.19 -12.74 -9.81
C LEU A 145 5.36 -13.74 -8.99
N PRO A 146 4.04 -13.51 -8.77
CA PRO A 146 3.22 -14.38 -7.93
C PRO A 146 3.24 -15.85 -8.35
N GLU A 147 3.29 -16.13 -9.66
CA GLU A 147 3.35 -17.49 -10.20
C GLU A 147 4.75 -18.12 -10.14
N HIS A 148 5.77 -17.33 -9.85
CA HIS A 148 7.16 -17.74 -9.78
C HIS A 148 7.82 -17.18 -8.51
N PRO A 149 7.55 -17.75 -7.33
CA PRO A 149 7.99 -17.18 -6.06
C PRO A 149 9.50 -16.97 -5.93
N GLU A 150 10.32 -17.78 -6.61
CA GLU A 150 11.79 -17.61 -6.62
C GLU A 150 12.26 -16.42 -7.47
N ALA A 151 11.40 -15.91 -8.34
CA ALA A 151 11.72 -14.84 -9.27
C ALA A 151 11.48 -13.45 -8.68
N ARG A 152 12.33 -12.50 -9.07
CA ARG A 152 12.24 -11.09 -8.68
C ARG A 152 12.83 -10.17 -9.75
N ILE A 153 12.41 -8.91 -9.74
CA ILE A 153 13.06 -7.86 -10.54
C ILE A 153 14.32 -7.39 -9.81
N ALA A 154 15.50 -7.74 -10.34
CA ALA A 154 16.78 -7.35 -9.78
C ALA A 154 17.21 -5.92 -10.20
N VAL A 155 16.86 -5.51 -11.42
CA VAL A 155 17.19 -4.18 -11.96
C VAL A 155 15.98 -3.65 -12.71
N LEU A 156 15.67 -2.38 -12.49
CA LEU A 156 14.58 -1.69 -13.18
C LEU A 156 15.13 -0.49 -13.96
N SER A 157 14.75 -0.41 -15.22
CA SER A 157 14.96 0.74 -16.09
C SER A 157 13.61 1.33 -16.49
N GLU A 158 13.61 2.42 -17.25
CA GLU A 158 12.39 3.15 -17.64
C GLU A 158 11.36 2.27 -18.36
N HIS A 159 11.83 1.38 -19.25
CA HIS A 159 10.99 0.53 -20.09
C HIS A 159 11.21 -0.98 -19.91
N HIS A 160 12.21 -1.38 -19.11
CA HIS A 160 12.54 -2.80 -18.94
C HIS A 160 12.80 -3.18 -17.49
N ALA A 161 12.36 -4.39 -17.13
CA ALA A 161 12.68 -5.08 -15.89
C ALA A 161 13.63 -6.25 -16.18
N THR A 162 14.71 -6.34 -15.41
CA THR A 162 15.61 -7.49 -15.41
C THR A 162 15.19 -8.45 -14.30
N ILE A 163 14.77 -9.65 -14.70
CA ILE A 163 14.24 -10.69 -13.81
C ILE A 163 15.31 -11.77 -13.60
N THR A 164 15.53 -12.15 -12.36
CA THR A 164 16.36 -13.31 -11.95
C THR A 164 15.48 -14.39 -11.32
N GLY A 165 15.96 -15.64 -11.24
CA GLY A 165 15.22 -16.74 -10.62
C GLY A 165 14.09 -17.31 -11.50
N LEU A 166 14.17 -17.10 -12.81
CA LEU A 166 13.17 -17.52 -13.79
C LEU A 166 13.85 -18.02 -15.07
N ASP A 167 13.35 -19.10 -15.67
CA ASP A 167 13.77 -19.57 -17.00
C ASP A 167 12.52 -19.76 -17.88
N LEU A 168 12.31 -18.84 -18.80
CA LEU A 168 11.21 -18.83 -19.77
C LEU A 168 11.73 -18.40 -21.14
N PRO A 169 11.14 -18.89 -22.25
CA PRO A 169 11.52 -18.43 -23.58
C PRO A 169 11.10 -16.98 -23.82
N VAL A 170 11.84 -16.29 -24.70
CA VAL A 170 11.42 -14.99 -25.25
C VAL A 170 10.04 -15.13 -25.90
N GLY A 171 9.18 -14.14 -25.69
CA GLY A 171 7.76 -14.15 -26.07
C GLY A 171 6.81 -14.66 -24.99
N SER A 172 7.32 -15.26 -23.90
CA SER A 172 6.49 -15.65 -22.75
C SER A 172 5.89 -14.42 -22.07
N ARG A 173 4.64 -14.55 -21.60
CA ARG A 173 3.99 -13.52 -20.78
C ARG A 173 4.08 -13.89 -19.30
N VAL A 174 4.38 -12.89 -18.47
CA VAL A 174 4.47 -13.03 -17.02
C VAL A 174 3.64 -11.94 -16.34
N ARG A 175 3.14 -12.23 -15.13
CA ARG A 175 2.52 -11.24 -14.27
C ARG A 175 3.51 -10.80 -13.21
N ILE A 176 3.62 -9.49 -13.04
CA ILE A 176 4.56 -8.87 -12.11
C ILE A 176 3.74 -8.10 -11.09
N ALA A 177 3.85 -8.48 -9.82
CA ALA A 177 3.37 -7.67 -8.71
C ALA A 177 4.32 -6.47 -8.51
N PRO A 178 3.82 -5.22 -8.65
CA PRO A 178 4.61 -4.05 -8.28
C PRO A 178 4.92 -4.08 -6.77
N ASN A 179 6.00 -3.42 -6.35
CA ASN A 179 6.29 -3.31 -4.92
C ASN A 179 5.24 -2.47 -4.19
N HIS A 180 4.80 -1.37 -4.80
CA HIS A 180 3.85 -0.44 -4.21
C HIS A 180 2.72 -0.17 -5.21
N VAL A 181 1.58 -0.83 -5.00
CA VAL A 181 0.46 -0.79 -5.97
C VAL A 181 -0.09 0.62 -6.16
N CYS A 182 -0.15 1.45 -5.12
CA CYS A 182 -0.69 2.81 -5.19
C CYS A 182 0.01 3.66 -6.27
N VAL A 183 1.34 3.58 -6.34
CA VAL A 183 2.13 4.36 -7.29
C VAL A 183 2.03 3.77 -8.69
N ALA A 184 2.04 2.43 -8.82
CA ALA A 184 1.88 1.75 -10.11
C ALA A 184 0.51 2.06 -10.74
N VAL A 185 -0.57 2.02 -9.95
CA VAL A 185 -1.92 2.38 -10.38
C VAL A 185 -1.99 3.81 -10.89
N ASN A 186 -1.34 4.76 -10.21
CA ASN A 186 -1.35 6.16 -10.62
C ASN A 186 -0.64 6.41 -11.98
N LEU A 187 0.12 5.44 -12.49
CA LEU A 187 0.76 5.49 -13.81
C LEU A 187 -0.12 4.93 -14.94
N ALA A 188 -1.20 4.20 -14.61
CA ALA A 188 -2.07 3.54 -15.57
C ALA A 188 -3.39 4.32 -15.75
N ASP A 189 -3.91 4.37 -16.99
CA ASP A 189 -5.22 4.97 -17.28
C ASP A 189 -6.40 4.06 -16.91
N GLU A 190 -6.21 2.74 -16.99
CA GLU A 190 -7.24 1.73 -16.75
C GLU A 190 -6.67 0.44 -16.14
N TYR A 191 -7.54 -0.30 -15.46
CA TYR A 191 -7.33 -1.69 -15.09
C TYR A 191 -7.94 -2.59 -16.15
N ARG A 192 -7.22 -3.67 -16.50
CA ARG A 192 -7.83 -4.82 -17.17
C ARG A 192 -8.25 -5.85 -16.12
N VAL A 193 -9.53 -5.86 -15.78
CA VAL A 193 -10.09 -6.76 -14.76
C VAL A 193 -10.46 -8.09 -15.40
N LEU A 194 -9.93 -9.19 -14.87
CA LEU A 194 -10.27 -10.54 -15.30
C LEU A 194 -11.58 -10.97 -14.63
N THR A 195 -12.53 -11.47 -15.41
CA THR A 195 -13.84 -11.93 -14.92
C THR A 195 -13.83 -13.44 -14.67
N SER A 196 -14.71 -13.91 -13.80
CA SER A 196 -14.78 -15.33 -13.39
C SER A 196 -15.15 -16.28 -14.53
N ASP A 197 -15.75 -15.77 -15.61
CA ASP A 197 -16.08 -16.50 -16.85
C ASP A 197 -14.90 -16.57 -17.84
N GLY A 198 -13.71 -16.10 -17.45
CA GLY A 198 -12.51 -16.08 -18.31
C GLY A 198 -12.44 -14.88 -19.26
N GLY A 199 -13.42 -13.97 -19.20
CA GLY A 199 -13.40 -12.70 -19.92
C GLY A 199 -12.51 -11.64 -19.26
N SER A 200 -12.61 -10.42 -19.79
CA SER A 200 -12.05 -9.26 -19.12
C SER A 200 -12.77 -7.97 -19.49
N VAL A 201 -12.86 -7.05 -18.52
CA VAL A 201 -13.45 -5.73 -18.65
C VAL A 201 -12.41 -4.65 -18.37
N SER A 202 -12.61 -3.44 -18.91
CA SER A 202 -11.78 -2.29 -18.57
C SER A 202 -12.48 -1.46 -17.50
N TRP A 203 -11.75 -1.10 -16.43
CA TRP A 203 -12.19 -0.12 -15.43
C TRP A 203 -11.24 1.08 -15.46
N PRO A 204 -11.75 2.32 -15.56
CA PRO A 204 -10.91 3.50 -15.51
C PRO A 204 -10.24 3.67 -14.13
N VAL A 205 -9.05 4.26 -14.11
CA VAL A 205 -8.46 4.81 -12.88
C VAL A 205 -8.99 6.23 -12.70
N ASP A 206 -10.18 6.36 -12.11
CA ASP A 206 -10.94 7.63 -12.07
C ASP A 206 -10.15 8.81 -11.47
N ALA A 207 -9.32 8.53 -10.46
CA ALA A 207 -8.55 9.53 -9.74
C ALA A 207 -7.09 9.67 -10.23
N ARG A 208 -6.75 9.16 -11.41
CA ARG A 208 -5.37 9.22 -11.92
C ARG A 208 -4.83 10.65 -11.93
N GLY A 209 -3.66 10.85 -11.32
CA GLY A 209 -2.96 12.13 -11.26
C GLY A 209 -3.64 13.20 -10.40
N ARG A 210 -4.67 12.85 -9.61
CA ARG A 210 -5.36 13.77 -8.68
C ARG A 210 -4.61 13.87 -7.35
N ASN A 211 -3.39 14.40 -7.41
CA ASN A 211 -2.46 14.48 -6.29
C ASN A 211 -2.56 15.79 -5.48
N SER A 212 -3.61 16.58 -5.70
CA SER A 212 -3.78 17.95 -5.19
C SER A 212 -5.15 18.14 -4.55
#